data_AF-R7ZVP2-F1
#
_entry.id   AF-R7ZVP2-F1
#
_cell.length_a   1.000
_cell.length_b   1.000
_cell.length_c   1.000
_cell.angle_alpha   90.00
_cell.angle_beta   90.00
_cell.angle_gamma   90.00
#
_symmetry.space_group_name_H-M   'P 1'
#
loop_
_entity.id
_entity.type
_entity.pdbx_description
1 polymer ?
#
loop_
_entity_poly.entity_id
_entity_poly.type
_entity_poly.pdbx_seq_one_letter_code
_entity_poly.pdbx_strand_id
1 'polypeptide(L)'
;MTEAAYEDGTNREHERLYSEVVADEPGYFYIYLSNDGTEGGEAFFDDFSILTLESYIVQQTDYYSYGLIARNFVRAGEKETKELFQGKTYDELTGWYDFHARQ
;
A
#
# COMPACT_ATOMS: atom_id res chain seq x y z
N MET A 1 -5.95 24.26 -17.39
CA MET A 1 -5.07 25.18 -16.66
C MET A 1 -5.89 26.40 -16.31
N THR A 2 -5.87 26.81 -15.05
CA THR A 2 -6.59 28.00 -14.59
C THR A 2 -5.65 29.21 -14.59
N GLU A 3 -6.20 30.43 -14.49
CA GLU A 3 -5.40 31.64 -14.30
C GLU A 3 -4.55 31.60 -13.00
N ALA A 4 -4.88 30.71 -12.05
CA ALA A 4 -4.12 30.55 -10.80
C ALA A 4 -2.78 29.80 -10.99
N ALA A 5 -2.57 29.13 -12.11
CA ALA A 5 -1.29 28.48 -12.43
C ALA A 5 -0.28 29.44 -13.10
N TYR A 6 -0.68 30.67 -13.43
CA TYR A 6 0.18 31.61 -14.14
C TYR A 6 1.24 32.23 -13.22
N GLU A 7 2.49 32.13 -13.64
CA GLU A 7 3.66 32.70 -12.94
C GLU A 7 4.14 33.98 -13.63
N ASP A 8 4.31 35.06 -12.87
CA ASP A 8 4.76 36.38 -13.35
C ASP A 8 6.00 36.92 -12.62
N GLY A 9 6.67 36.07 -11.83
CA GLY A 9 7.86 36.43 -11.05
C GLY A 9 7.54 37.21 -9.77
N THR A 10 6.27 37.33 -9.39
CA THR A 10 5.84 37.80 -8.08
C THR A 10 5.47 36.63 -7.19
N ASN A 11 5.67 36.74 -5.87
CA ASN A 11 5.36 35.67 -4.91
C ASN A 11 3.84 35.51 -4.72
N ARG A 12 3.17 34.89 -5.69
CA ARG A 12 1.73 34.56 -5.69
C ARG A 12 1.49 33.18 -5.13
N GLU A 13 0.24 32.90 -4.76
CA GLU A 13 -0.14 31.53 -4.43
C GLU A 13 -0.11 30.66 -5.68
N HIS A 14 0.57 29.52 -5.61
CA HIS A 14 0.62 28.55 -6.69
C HIS A 14 -0.60 27.61 -6.66
N GLU A 15 -1.06 27.18 -7.83
CA GLU A 15 -2.15 26.20 -7.94
C GLU A 15 -1.71 24.84 -7.39
N ARG A 16 -2.45 24.33 -6.39
CA ARG A 16 -2.25 22.97 -5.89
C ARG A 16 -2.94 21.96 -6.81
N LEU A 17 -2.15 21.09 -7.42
CA LEU A 17 -2.65 19.93 -8.15
C LEU A 17 -2.84 18.74 -7.19
N TYR A 18 -3.97 18.04 -7.35
CA TYR A 18 -4.29 16.85 -6.55
C TYR A 18 -4.97 15.79 -7.42
N SER A 19 -4.56 14.55 -7.22
CA SER A 19 -5.16 13.37 -7.85
C SER A 19 -5.19 12.23 -6.85
N GLU A 20 -6.25 11.43 -6.92
CA GLU A 20 -6.43 10.24 -6.10
C GLU A 20 -6.80 9.07 -7.01
N VAL A 21 -6.22 7.91 -6.73
CA VAL A 21 -6.53 6.66 -7.42
C VAL A 21 -6.61 5.52 -6.41
N VAL A 22 -7.59 4.65 -6.56
CA VAL A 22 -7.76 3.43 -5.74
C VAL A 22 -7.26 2.25 -6.55
N ALA A 23 -6.46 1.39 -5.92
CA ALA A 23 -6.00 0.14 -6.52
C ALA A 23 -7.09 -0.93 -6.41
N ASP A 24 -7.66 -1.34 -7.53
CA ASP A 24 -8.63 -2.45 -7.56
C ASP A 24 -7.94 -3.83 -7.46
N GLU A 25 -6.69 -3.92 -7.91
CA GLU A 25 -5.89 -5.14 -7.91
C GLU A 25 -4.43 -4.87 -7.47
N PRO A 26 -3.70 -5.87 -6.94
CA PRO A 26 -2.29 -5.73 -6.61
C PRO A 26 -1.44 -5.41 -7.84
N GLY A 27 -0.56 -4.41 -7.73
CA GLY A 27 0.30 -4.00 -8.84
C GLY A 27 1.17 -2.79 -8.52
N TYR A 28 1.57 -2.08 -9.56
CA TYR A 28 2.42 -0.90 -9.48
C TYR A 28 1.72 0.31 -10.10
N PHE A 29 1.83 1.47 -9.46
CA PHE A 29 1.47 2.75 -10.06
C PHE A 29 2.70 3.46 -10.61
N TYR A 30 2.59 3.96 -11.83
CA TYR A 30 3.55 4.87 -12.42
C TYR A 30 2.97 6.28 -12.37
N ILE A 31 3.62 7.15 -11.61
CA ILE A 31 3.21 8.53 -11.44
C ILE A 31 4.19 9.41 -12.22
N TYR A 32 3.65 10.24 -13.10
CA TYR A 32 4.42 11.15 -13.93
C TYR A 32 3.97 12.58 -13.66
N LEU A 33 4.94 13.48 -13.60
CA LEU A 33 4.74 14.92 -13.59
C LEU A 33 5.41 15.45 -14.85
N SER A 34 4.63 15.96 -15.79
CA SER A 34 5.14 16.48 -17.06
C SER A 34 4.52 17.83 -17.41
N ASN A 35 5.27 18.60 -18.19
CA ASN A 35 4.77 19.80 -18.85
C ASN A 35 4.60 19.45 -20.34
N ASP A 36 3.35 19.27 -20.75
CA ASP A 36 2.98 18.93 -22.14
C ASP A 36 2.54 20.17 -22.95
N GLY A 37 2.99 21.38 -22.53
CA GLY A 37 2.70 22.63 -23.23
C GLY A 37 3.23 22.64 -24.67
N THR A 38 2.42 23.14 -25.61
CA THR A 38 2.78 23.23 -27.05
C THR A 38 3.80 24.32 -27.34
N GLU A 39 3.80 25.38 -26.53
CA GLU A 39 4.82 26.42 -26.53
C GLU A 39 5.78 26.04 -25.41
N GLY A 40 7.05 25.79 -25.71
CA GLY A 40 8.04 25.23 -24.78
C GLY A 40 8.44 26.15 -23.62
N GLY A 41 7.46 26.72 -22.92
CA GLY A 41 7.63 27.50 -21.71
C GLY A 41 8.03 26.63 -20.53
N GLU A 42 8.72 27.26 -19.58
CA GLU A 42 9.12 26.62 -18.33
C GLU A 42 7.90 26.41 -17.42
N ALA A 43 7.88 25.29 -16.71
CA ALA A 43 6.89 25.02 -15.67
C ALA A 43 7.63 24.67 -14.38
N PHE A 44 7.18 25.26 -13.28
CA PHE A 44 7.76 25.06 -11.96
C PHE A 44 6.80 24.22 -11.11
N PHE A 45 7.35 23.23 -10.44
CA PHE A 45 6.62 22.38 -9.52
C PHE A 45 7.38 22.34 -8.21
N ASP A 46 6.65 22.45 -7.10
CA ASP A 46 7.20 22.33 -5.76
C ASP A 46 6.29 21.51 -4.86
N ASP A 47 6.83 21.03 -3.74
CA ASP A 47 6.11 20.24 -2.73
C ASP A 47 5.42 18.98 -3.27
N PHE A 48 6.02 18.33 -4.28
CA PHE A 48 5.49 17.08 -4.82
C PHE A 48 5.59 15.96 -3.78
N SER A 49 4.43 15.44 -3.36
CA SER A 49 4.32 14.38 -2.37
C SER A 49 3.35 13.30 -2.83
N ILE A 50 3.68 12.05 -2.48
CA ILE A 50 2.85 10.87 -2.72
C ILE A 50 2.51 10.26 -1.36
N LEU A 51 1.21 10.03 -1.14
CA LEU A 51 0.72 9.32 0.03
C LEU A 51 0.08 8.00 -0.41
N THR A 52 0.64 6.88 0.06
CA THR A 52 0.06 5.55 -0.13
C THR A 52 -0.64 5.12 1.15
N LEU A 53 -1.93 4.84 1.06
CA LEU A 53 -2.74 4.29 2.15
C LEU A 53 -3.04 2.83 1.85
N GLU A 54 -2.36 1.93 2.55
CA GLU A 54 -2.63 0.50 2.46
C GLU A 54 -3.71 0.06 3.46
N SER A 55 -4.35 -1.07 3.20
CA SER A 55 -5.25 -1.69 4.18
C SER A 55 -4.54 -1.92 5.52
N TYR A 56 -5.28 -1.95 6.63
CA TYR A 56 -4.72 -2.35 7.93
C TYR A 56 -4.59 -3.87 8.07
N ILE A 57 -5.27 -4.65 7.21
CA ILE A 57 -5.30 -6.11 7.28
C ILE A 57 -4.08 -6.67 6.52
N VAL A 58 -3.08 -7.12 7.26
CA VAL A 58 -1.87 -7.75 6.70
C VAL A 58 -2.10 -9.24 6.44
N GLN A 59 -2.85 -9.89 7.32
CA GLN A 59 -3.21 -11.30 7.21
C GLN A 59 -4.60 -11.56 7.79
N GLN A 60 -5.33 -12.50 7.19
CA GLN A 60 -6.55 -13.07 7.73
C GLN A 60 -6.55 -14.58 7.48
N THR A 61 -6.72 -15.36 8.54
CA THR A 61 -6.80 -16.82 8.46
C THR A 61 -8.12 -17.28 9.09
N ASP A 62 -8.98 -17.88 8.28
CA ASP A 62 -10.26 -18.43 8.73
C ASP A 62 -10.08 -19.93 9.00
N TYR A 63 -10.58 -20.40 10.14
CA TYR A 63 -10.49 -21.81 10.55
C TYR A 63 -11.86 -22.47 10.62
N TYR A 64 -11.94 -23.75 10.23
CA TYR A 64 -13.04 -24.61 10.65
C TYR A 64 -12.95 -24.89 12.16
N SER A 65 -14.04 -25.41 12.75
CA SER A 65 -14.20 -25.61 14.21
C SER A 65 -13.08 -26.41 14.89
N TYR A 66 -12.30 -27.20 14.14
CA TYR A 66 -11.19 -28.01 14.64
C TYR A 66 -9.80 -27.54 14.17
N GLY A 67 -9.67 -26.30 13.72
CA GLY A 67 -8.37 -25.69 13.39
C GLY A 67 -7.84 -25.98 12.00
N LEU A 68 -8.62 -26.62 11.13
CA LEU A 68 -8.28 -26.73 9.71
C LEU A 68 -8.44 -25.36 9.04
N ILE A 69 -7.42 -24.90 8.32
CA ILE A 69 -7.47 -23.63 7.57
C ILE A 69 -8.52 -23.75 6.46
N ALA A 70 -9.55 -22.91 6.53
CA ALA A 70 -10.59 -22.80 5.52
C ALA A 70 -10.22 -21.79 4.43
N ARG A 71 -9.63 -20.67 4.85
CA ARG A 71 -9.14 -19.60 3.97
C ARG A 71 -7.91 -18.98 4.61
N ASN A 72 -6.94 -18.64 3.78
CA ASN A 72 -5.78 -17.88 4.19
C ASN A 72 -5.55 -16.74 3.20
N PHE A 73 -5.45 -15.53 3.72
CA PHE A 73 -5.06 -14.33 2.98
C PHE A 73 -3.86 -13.72 3.67
N VAL A 74 -2.81 -13.44 2.90
CA VAL A 74 -1.60 -12.75 3.35
C VAL A 74 -1.28 -11.72 2.28
N ARG A 75 -0.98 -10.49 2.68
CA ARG A 75 -0.60 -9.42 1.76
C ARG A 75 0.68 -9.82 1.00
N ALA A 76 0.74 -9.49 -0.28
CA ALA A 76 1.91 -9.75 -1.09
C ALA A 76 3.16 -9.08 -0.49
N GLY A 77 4.24 -9.86 -0.32
CA GLY A 77 5.50 -9.40 0.29
C GLY A 77 5.59 -9.56 1.81
N GLU A 78 4.49 -9.88 2.48
CA GLU A 78 4.45 -10.07 3.93
C GLU A 78 4.69 -11.52 4.34
N LYS A 79 5.12 -11.71 5.58
CA LYS A 79 5.33 -13.05 6.17
C LYS A 79 4.10 -13.49 6.94
N GLU A 80 3.79 -14.78 6.86
CA GLU A 80 2.70 -15.34 7.66
C GLU A 80 3.01 -15.24 9.16
N THR A 81 1.97 -14.98 9.96
CA THR A 81 2.07 -15.13 11.40
C THR A 81 2.37 -16.58 11.74
N LYS A 82 3.25 -16.76 12.71
CA LYS A 82 3.54 -18.07 13.28
C LYS A 82 2.51 -18.47 14.33
N GLU A 83 1.73 -17.52 14.84
CA GLU A 83 0.67 -17.77 15.82
C GLU A 83 -0.62 -18.19 15.12
N LEU A 84 -1.02 -19.44 15.30
CA LEU A 84 -2.13 -20.06 14.60
C LEU A 84 -3.26 -20.43 15.58
N PHE A 85 -4.19 -21.26 15.10
CA PHE A 85 -5.33 -21.75 15.88
C PHE A 85 -4.94 -22.18 17.31
N GLN A 86 -5.71 -21.71 18.29
CA GLN A 86 -5.48 -21.95 19.73
C GLN A 86 -4.11 -21.45 20.26
N GLY A 87 -3.52 -20.42 19.63
CA GLY A 87 -2.24 -19.86 20.04
C GLY A 87 -1.08 -20.85 19.90
N LYS A 88 -1.19 -21.81 18.98
CA LYS A 88 -0.12 -22.76 18.67
C LYS A 88 0.80 -22.13 17.64
N THR A 89 2.10 -22.35 17.79
CA THR A 89 3.06 -21.84 16.83
C THR A 89 3.44 -22.90 15.80
N TYR A 90 3.67 -22.50 14.56
CA TYR A 90 4.23 -23.37 13.53
C TYR A 90 5.71 -23.08 13.31
N ASP A 91 6.51 -24.14 13.30
CA ASP A 91 7.93 -24.07 12.94
C ASP A 91 8.14 -24.59 11.51
N GLU A 92 8.52 -23.69 10.61
CA GLU A 92 8.80 -24.00 9.20
C GLU A 92 10.00 -24.93 9.01
N LEU A 93 10.98 -24.92 9.93
CA LEU A 93 12.19 -25.74 9.79
C LEU A 93 11.89 -27.21 10.06
N THR A 94 11.10 -27.48 11.09
CA THR A 94 10.73 -28.85 11.49
C THR A 94 9.42 -29.30 10.83
N GLY A 95 8.59 -28.36 10.38
CA GLY A 95 7.24 -28.59 9.87
C GLY A 95 6.23 -28.96 10.96
N TRP A 96 6.53 -28.65 12.23
CA TRP A 96 5.76 -29.11 13.38
C TRP A 96 4.99 -27.96 14.03
N TYR A 97 3.84 -28.30 14.60
CA TYR A 97 3.09 -27.40 15.48
C TYR A 97 3.58 -27.57 16.91
N ASP A 98 3.90 -26.45 17.56
CA ASP A 98 4.20 -26.42 18.99
C ASP A 98 2.92 -26.59 19.79
N PHE A 99 2.67 -27.83 20.20
CA PHE A 99 1.71 -28.13 21.24
C PHE A 99 2.44 -28.00 22.58
N HIS A 100 2.31 -26.82 23.20
CA HIS A 100 2.77 -26.41 24.54
C HIS A 100 2.71 -27.47 25.69
N ALA A 101 2.15 -28.66 25.48
CA ALA A 101 2.50 -29.87 26.20
C ALA A 101 1.99 -31.11 25.42
N ARG A 102 2.90 -32.02 25.05
CA ARG A 102 2.67 -33.45 25.34
C ARG A 102 3.64 -33.80 26.47
N GLN A 103 3.25 -33.52 27.71
CA GLN A 103 3.87 -34.12 28.90
C GLN A 103 3.00 -35.29 29.34
#